data_AF-A0A3N5M3V2-F1
#
_entry.id   AF-A0A3N5M3V2-F1
#
_cell.length_a   1.000
_cell.length_b   1.000
_cell.length_c   1.000
_cell.angle_alpha   90.00
_cell.angle_beta   90.00
_cell.angle_gamma   90.00
#
_symmetry.space_group_name_H-M   'P 1'
#
loop_
_entity.id
_entity.type
_entity.pdbx_description
1 polymer ?
#
loop_
_entity_poly.entity_id
_entity_poly.type
_entity_poly.pdbx_seq_one_letter_code
_entity_poly.pdbx_strand_id
1 'polypeptide(L)' 'MRTITCKIPERLDAELEAAARSRRVPKSTIVREALEQRLRYRRKLRECTAFDLAKSVCGTVEGPSDLATNPKYLEELGG' A
#
# COMPACT_ATOMS: atom_id res chain seq x y z
N MET A 1 -26.18 1.34 0.92
CA MET A 1 -25.43 2.50 1.45
C MET A 1 -25.64 2.55 2.96
N ARG A 2 -24.59 2.87 3.73
CA ARG A 2 -24.67 3.12 5.17
C ARG A 2 -24.05 4.49 5.44
N THR A 3 -24.68 5.27 6.30
CA THR A 3 -24.20 6.62 6.65
C THR A 3 -23.25 6.54 7.84
N ILE A 4 -22.16 7.30 7.76
CA ILE A 4 -21.27 7.53 8.89
C ILE A 4 -21.23 9.03 9.17
N THR A 5 -21.19 9.41 10.44
CA THR A 5 -20.98 10.80 10.87
C THR A 5 -19.61 10.86 11.54
N CYS A 6 -18.76 11.78 11.07
CA CYS A 6 -17.45 12.01 11.67
C CYS A 6 -17.17 13.51 11.71
N LYS A 7 -16.45 13.96 12.74
CA LYS A 7 -15.95 15.32 12.82
C LYS A 7 -14.67 15.41 11.99
N ILE A 8 -14.57 16.44 11.15
CA ILE A 8 -13.37 16.74 10.36
C ILE A 8 -13.01 18.22 10.51
N PRO A 9 -11.72 18.59 10.38
CA PRO A 9 -11.32 19.98 10.34
C PRO A 9 -11.98 20.71 9.16
N GLU A 10 -12.34 21.98 9.34
CA GLU A 10 -12.97 22.82 8.30
C GLU A 10 -12.13 22.88 7.02
N ARG A 11 -10.80 22.96 7.17
CA ARG A 11 -9.87 22.93 6.05
C ARG A 11 -10.03 21.68 5.19
N LEU A 12 -10.16 20.51 5.83
CA LEU A 12 -10.33 19.25 5.11
C LEU A 12 -11.69 19.20 4.40
N ASP A 13 -12.73 19.74 5.03
CA ASP A 13 -14.06 19.84 4.41
C ASP A 13 -14.03 20.70 3.14
N ALA A 14 -13.32 21.84 3.18
CA ALA A 14 -13.13 22.72 2.04
C ALA A 14 -12.34 22.07 0.89
N GLU A 15 -11.27 21.33 1.21
CA GLU A 15 -10.48 20.57 0.23
C GLU A 15 -11.33 19.48 -0.45
N LEU A 16 -12.14 18.75 0.33
CA LEU A 16 -13.07 17.75 -0.20
C LEU A 16 -14.12 18.37 -1.14
N GLU A 17 -14.63 19.55 -0.78
CA GLU A 17 -15.60 20.29 -1.60
C GLU A 17 -14.98 20.77 -2.93
N ALA A 18 -13.75 21.28 -2.89
CA ALA A 18 -13.01 21.69 -4.08
C ALA A 18 -12.77 20.49 -5.02
N ALA A 19 -12.36 19.35 -4.48
CA ALA A 19 -12.14 18.13 -5.24
C ALA A 19 -13.44 17.60 -5.88
N ALA A 20 -14.54 17.60 -5.13
CA ALA A 20 -15.86 17.20 -5.60
C ALA A 20 -16.35 18.08 -6.77
N ARG A 21 -16.19 19.41 -6.64
CA ARG A 21 -16.54 20.37 -7.70
C ARG A 21 -15.70 20.20 -8.95
N SER A 22 -14.38 20.06 -8.79
CA SER A 22 -13.45 19.84 -9.91
C SER A 22 -13.83 18.59 -10.71
N ARG A 23 -14.18 17.49 -10.01
CA ARG A 23 -14.57 16.22 -10.63
C ARG A 23 -16.05 16.12 -11.01
N ARG A 24 -16.87 17.12 -10.68
CA ARG A 24 -18.34 17.12 -10.86
C ARG A 24 -19.03 15.88 -10.27
N VAL A 25 -18.59 15.45 -9.10
CA VAL A 25 -19.17 14.31 -8.37
C VAL A 25 -19.60 14.73 -6.97
N PRO A 26 -20.53 14.01 -6.32
CA PRO A 26 -20.87 14.26 -4.93
C PRO A 26 -19.66 14.11 -3.99
N LYS A 27 -19.60 14.92 -2.94
CA LYS A 27 -18.56 14.86 -1.90
C LYS A 27 -18.41 13.46 -1.28
N SER A 28 -19.52 12.76 -1.09
CA SER A 28 -19.54 11.37 -0.59
C SER A 28 -18.81 10.39 -1.50
N THR A 29 -18.74 10.64 -2.81
CA THR A 29 -17.94 9.84 -3.74
C THR A 29 -16.46 10.01 -3.46
N ILE A 30 -15.99 11.24 -3.30
CA ILE A 30 -14.58 11.54 -2.97
C ILE A 30 -14.19 10.88 -1.64
N VAL A 31 -15.01 11.06 -0.60
CA VAL A 31 -14.76 10.50 0.73
C VAL A 31 -14.72 8.97 0.68
N ARG A 32 -15.68 8.34 0.00
CA ARG A 32 -15.73 6.88 -0.13
C ARG A 32 -14.53 6.33 -0.89
N GLU A 33 -14.15 6.92 -2.01
CA GLU A 33 -12.98 6.49 -2.78
C GLU A 33 -11.70 6.58 -1.96
N ALA A 34 -11.50 7.68 -1.23
CA ALA A 34 -10.34 7.87 -0.36
C ALA A 34 -10.29 6.79 0.76
N LEU A 35 -11.43 6.49 1.39
CA LEU A 35 -11.54 5.44 2.40
C LEU A 35 -11.24 4.04 1.80
N GLU A 36 -11.83 3.73 0.65
CA GLU A 36 -11.61 2.45 -0.03
C GLU A 36 -10.15 2.27 -0.44
N GLN A 37 -9.53 3.31 -1.03
CA GLN A 37 -8.13 3.29 -1.45
C GLN A 37 -7.21 3.06 -0.24
N ARG A 38 -7.45 3.76 0.87
CA ARG A 38 -6.65 3.60 2.09
C ARG A 38 -6.77 2.20 2.70
N LEU A 39 -7.99 1.66 2.74
CA LEU A 39 -8.25 0.31 3.27
C LEU A 39 -7.67 -0.78 2.38
N ARG A 40 -7.79 -0.65 1.05
CA ARG A 40 -7.18 -1.56 0.07
C ARG A 40 -5.65 -1.53 0.16
N TYR A 41 -5.05 -0.35 0.23
CA TYR A 41 -3.60 -0.21 0.38
C TYR A 41 -3.11 -0.86 1.67
N ARG A 42 -3.79 -0.64 2.80
CA ARG A 42 -3.44 -1.28 4.08
C ARG A 42 -3.57 -2.80 4.03
N ARG A 43 -4.57 -3.32 3.32
CA ARG A 43 -4.74 -4.76 3.10
C ARG A 43 -3.58 -5.31 2.27
N LYS A 44 -3.26 -4.67 1.15
CA LYS A 44 -2.13 -5.07 0.30
C LYS A 44 -0.81 -5.10 1.07
N LEU A 45 -0.53 -4.09 1.88
CA LEU A 45 0.67 -4.09 2.73
C LEU A 45 0.70 -5.22 3.77
N ARG A 46 -0.46 -5.61 4.32
CA ARG A 46 -0.54 -6.72 5.27
C ARG A 46 -0.44 -8.09 4.59
N GLU A 47 -0.91 -8.20 3.36
CA GLU A 47 -0.89 -9.44 2.57
C GLU A 47 0.44 -9.64 1.85
N CYS A 48 1.21 -8.58 1.61
CA CYS A 48 2.55 -8.69 1.03
C CYS A 48 3.50 -9.38 2.01
N THR A 49 3.79 -10.65 1.74
CA THR A 49 4.85 -11.39 2.40
C THR A 49 6.22 -10.98 1.85
N ALA A 50 7.30 -11.29 2.57
CA ALA A 50 8.66 -11.12 2.06
C ALA A 50 8.85 -11.85 0.70
N PHE A 51 8.18 -13.00 0.55
CA PHE A 51 8.15 -13.75 -0.70
C PHE A 51 7.48 -12.97 -1.84
N ASP A 52 6.33 -12.32 -1.61
CA ASP A 52 5.64 -11.55 -2.67
C ASP A 52 6.48 -10.38 -3.19
N LEU A 53 7.29 -9.78 -2.33
CA LEU A 53 8.24 -8.72 -2.70
C LEU A 53 9.44 -9.28 -3.47
N ALA A 54 9.96 -10.44 -3.04
CA ALA A 54 11.10 -11.09 -3.68
C ALA A 54 10.71 -11.77 -5.02
N LYS A 55 9.43 -12.11 -5.22
CA LYS A 55 8.97 -12.86 -6.40
C LYS A 55 9.30 -12.17 -7.72
N SER A 56 9.22 -10.84 -7.81
CA SER A 56 9.54 -10.10 -9.04
C SER A 56 11.03 -10.14 -9.40
N VAL A 57 11.89 -10.43 -8.44
CA VAL A 57 13.35 -10.52 -8.62
C VAL A 57 13.85 -11.96 -8.47
N CYS A 58 12.95 -12.91 -8.20
CA CYS A 58 13.29 -14.32 -8.03
C CYS A 58 13.69 -14.89 -9.39
N GLY A 59 14.93 -15.36 -9.50
CA GLY A 59 15.50 -15.89 -10.75
C GLY A 59 16.09 -14.83 -11.69
N THR A 60 16.12 -13.55 -11.32
CA THR A 60 16.85 -12.52 -12.09
C THR A 60 18.31 -12.37 -11.67
N VAL A 61 18.72 -13.09 -10.62
CA VAL A 61 20.08 -13.05 -10.06
C VAL A 61 20.66 -14.46 -10.09
N GLU A 62 21.92 -14.57 -10.50
CA GLU A 62 22.70 -15.81 -10.40
C GLU A 62 23.38 -15.86 -9.04
N GLY A 63 23.40 -17.04 -8.42
CA GLY A 63 24.02 -17.24 -7.12
C GLY A 63 24.30 -18.72 -6.84
N PRO A 64 25.05 -19.02 -5.78
CA PRO A 64 25.33 -20.40 -5.37
C PRO A 64 24.03 -21.18 -5.15
N SER A 65 24.06 -22.48 -5.48
CA SER A 65 22.91 -23.38 -5.40
C SER A 65 22.32 -23.52 -3.98
N ASP A 66 23.12 -23.22 -2.95
CA ASP A 66 22.72 -23.31 -1.55
C ASP A 66 23.26 -22.13 -0.73
N LEU A 67 22.53 -21.01 -0.77
CA LEU A 67 22.78 -19.84 0.09
C LEU A 67 22.13 -19.95 1.48
N ALA A 68 21.10 -20.79 1.63
CA ALA A 68 20.30 -20.84 2.86
C ALA A 68 20.92 -21.75 3.93
N THR A 69 21.69 -22.76 3.53
CA THR A 69 22.13 -23.84 4.43
C THR A 69 23.64 -23.93 4.58
N ASN A 70 24.43 -23.27 3.73
CA ASN A 70 25.88 -23.27 3.79
C ASN A 70 26.42 -21.95 4.38
N PRO A 71 26.88 -21.94 5.65
CA PRO A 71 27.30 -20.73 6.36
C PRO A 71 28.45 -19.98 5.67
N LYS A 72 29.30 -20.71 4.92
CA LYS A 72 30.43 -20.12 4.18
C LYS A 72 30.00 -19.04 3.19
N TYR A 73 28.80 -19.14 2.62
CA TYR A 73 28.27 -18.16 1.67
C TYR A 73 27.50 -17.01 2.34
N LEU A 74 27.28 -17.07 3.66
CA LEU A 74 26.63 -16.02 4.44
C LEU A 74 27.64 -15.04 5.06
N GLU A 75 28.90 -15.45 5.23
CA GLU A 75 29.96 -14.60 5.82
C GLU A 75 30.22 -13.32 5.02
N GLU A 76 30.02 -13.34 3.70
CA GLU A 76 30.19 -12.17 2.82
C GLU A 76 28.90 -11.33 2.69
N LEU A 77 27.77 -11.80 3.21
CA LEU A 77 26.45 -11.24 2.98
C LEU A 77 25.96 -10.39 4.18
N GLY A 78 26.66 -9.28 4.46
CA GLY A 78 26.24 -8.34 5.51
C GLY A 78 27.36 -7.55 6.17
N GLY A 79 28.36 -7.11 5.39
CA GLY A 79 29.55 -6.38 5.87
C GLY A 79 29.26 -5.21 6.81
#